data_AF-A0A023GBT6-F1
#
_entry.id   AF-A0A023GBT6-F1
#
_cell.length_a   1.000
_cell.length_b   1.000
_cell.length_c   1.000
_cell.angle_alpha   90.00
_cell.angle_beta   90.00
_cell.angle_gamma   90.00
#
_symmetry.space_group_name_H-M   'P 1'
#
loop_
_entity.id
_entity.type
_entity.pdbx_description
1 polymer ?
#
loop_
_entity_poly.entity_id
_entity_poly.type
_entity_poly.pdbx_seq_one_letter_code
_entity_poly.pdbx_strand_id
1 'polypeptide(L)'
;SIVYRDTSFQDNPDLEDNRYNSRLGIYKAHCGLEKVLMSWGHDEYMYQVLKNHGATLPEEAMYMIRFHSFYPWHTGGNYMELCNEKDLRMLPWVKEFNKFDLYSKCEDVPDLEALTPYYQSLIDKYVPGVVCW
;
A
#
# COMPACT_ATOMS: atom_id res chain seq x y z
N SER A 1 -14.83 -4.21 6.15
CA SER A 1 -14.74 -2.78 5.79
C SER A 1 -14.31 -2.54 4.34
N ILE A 2 -14.28 -3.56 3.46
CA ILE A 2 -14.09 -3.31 2.03
C ILE A 2 -15.28 -2.50 1.50
N VAL A 3 -14.99 -1.46 0.72
CA VAL A 3 -16.01 -0.58 0.13
C VAL A 3 -16.87 -1.40 -0.86
N TYR A 4 -18.20 -1.28 -0.75
CA TYR A 4 -19.19 -2.02 -1.54
C TYR A 4 -19.11 -3.57 -1.44
N ARG A 5 -18.51 -4.11 -0.37
CA ARG A 5 -18.33 -5.58 -0.18
C ARG A 5 -19.59 -6.40 -0.43
N ASP A 6 -20.74 -5.91 0.03
CA ASP A 6 -22.01 -6.65 -0.02
C ASP A 6 -22.66 -6.63 -1.41
N THR A 7 -22.24 -5.73 -2.30
CA THR A 7 -22.90 -5.49 -3.60
C THR A 7 -21.99 -5.64 -4.80
N SER A 8 -20.67 -5.79 -4.63
CA SER A 8 -19.71 -5.78 -5.75
C SER A 8 -18.90 -7.07 -5.94
N PHE A 9 -19.09 -8.09 -5.10
CA PHE A 9 -18.27 -9.31 -5.13
C PHE A 9 -19.00 -10.56 -5.67
N GLN A 10 -20.31 -10.50 -5.86
CA GLN A 10 -21.16 -11.65 -6.19
C GLN A 10 -20.72 -12.44 -7.44
N ASP A 11 -20.12 -11.76 -8.42
CA ASP A 11 -19.67 -12.37 -9.67
C ASP A 11 -18.18 -12.72 -9.67
N ASN A 12 -17.48 -12.54 -8.55
CA ASN A 12 -16.06 -12.93 -8.44
C ASN A 12 -15.97 -14.46 -8.29
N PRO A 13 -15.35 -15.17 -9.26
CA PRO A 13 -15.29 -16.64 -9.25
C PRO A 13 -14.56 -17.20 -8.02
N ASP A 14 -13.67 -16.43 -7.39
CA ASP A 14 -12.93 -16.88 -6.20
C ASP A 14 -13.86 -17.06 -4.99
N LEU A 15 -15.07 -16.49 -4.98
CA LEU A 15 -16.04 -16.73 -3.90
C LEU A 15 -16.63 -18.14 -3.92
N GLU A 16 -16.67 -18.78 -5.09
CA GLU A 16 -17.20 -20.14 -5.26
C GLU A 16 -16.09 -21.20 -5.18
N ASP A 17 -14.83 -20.78 -5.17
CA ASP A 17 -13.68 -21.68 -5.06
C ASP A 17 -13.31 -21.94 -3.59
N ASN A 18 -13.38 -23.20 -3.19
CA ASN A 18 -13.08 -23.68 -1.83
C ASN A 18 -11.66 -23.34 -1.34
N ARG A 19 -10.73 -22.99 -2.24
CA ARG A 19 -9.38 -22.55 -1.88
C ARG A 19 -9.38 -21.14 -1.29
N TYR A 20 -10.30 -20.27 -1.69
CA TYR A 20 -10.30 -18.84 -1.34
C TYR A 20 -11.46 -18.43 -0.44
N ASN A 21 -12.60 -19.13 -0.51
CA ASN A 21 -13.86 -18.73 0.12
C ASN A 21 -13.96 -19.00 1.64
N SER A 22 -12.85 -19.33 2.31
CA SER A 22 -12.77 -19.44 3.76
C SER A 22 -12.15 -18.19 4.37
N ARG A 23 -12.21 -18.05 5.70
CA ARG A 23 -11.67 -16.86 6.39
C ARG A 23 -10.18 -16.59 6.11
N LEU A 24 -9.37 -17.63 5.98
CA LEU A 24 -7.95 -17.50 5.67
C LEU A 24 -7.62 -17.79 4.20
N GLY A 25 -8.56 -18.38 3.45
CA GLY A 25 -8.33 -18.82 2.08
C GLY A 25 -7.05 -19.65 1.96
N ILE A 26 -6.13 -19.18 1.10
CA ILE A 26 -4.83 -19.81 0.84
C ILE A 26 -3.73 -19.44 1.85
N TYR A 27 -4.03 -18.58 2.84
CA TYR A 27 -3.03 -18.04 3.74
C TYR A 27 -2.95 -18.81 5.06
N LYS A 28 -1.79 -18.70 5.71
CA LYS A 28 -1.62 -19.09 7.11
C LYS A 28 -1.95 -17.88 8.00
N ALA A 29 -2.51 -18.16 9.18
CA ALA A 29 -2.71 -17.13 10.20
C ALA A 29 -1.37 -16.43 10.51
N HIS A 30 -1.41 -15.10 10.61
CA HIS A 30 -0.28 -14.23 10.91
C HIS A 30 0.94 -14.42 9.99
N CYS A 31 0.69 -14.77 8.71
CA CYS A 31 1.76 -15.00 7.75
C CYS A 31 2.62 -13.74 7.46
N GLY A 32 2.06 -12.56 7.71
CA GLY A 32 2.64 -11.26 7.40
C GLY A 32 2.10 -10.71 6.09
N LEU A 33 1.74 -9.43 6.06
CA LEU A 33 1.18 -8.79 4.87
C LEU A 33 2.12 -8.85 3.67
N GLU A 34 3.44 -8.91 3.90
CA GLU A 34 4.43 -9.10 2.83
C GLU A 34 4.30 -10.43 2.06
N LYS A 35 3.60 -11.42 2.62
CA LYS A 35 3.32 -12.74 2.01
C LYS A 35 1.88 -12.86 1.50
N VAL A 36 1.07 -11.84 1.69
CA VAL A 36 -0.30 -11.79 1.19
C VAL A 36 -0.26 -11.36 -0.27
N LEU A 37 -1.06 -12.02 -1.11
CA LEU A 37 -1.26 -11.58 -2.49
C LEU A 37 -2.35 -10.50 -2.48
N MET A 38 -1.93 -9.24 -2.52
CA MET A 38 -2.85 -8.11 -2.59
C MET A 38 -3.51 -8.01 -3.97
N SER A 39 -4.71 -7.43 -4.03
CA SER A 39 -5.31 -7.04 -5.31
C SER A 39 -4.33 -6.15 -6.08
N TRP A 40 -4.04 -6.49 -7.33
CA TRP A 40 -3.05 -5.79 -8.13
C TRP A 40 -3.42 -4.31 -8.34
N GLY A 41 -2.45 -3.42 -8.20
CA GLY A 41 -2.64 -1.98 -8.26
C GLY A 41 -1.33 -1.20 -8.14
N HIS A 42 -1.43 0.12 -8.00
CA HIS A 42 -0.28 1.02 -7.96
C HIS A 42 0.61 0.81 -6.74
N ASP A 43 0.06 0.37 -5.60
CA ASP A 43 0.80 0.04 -4.38
C ASP A 43 1.91 -1.01 -4.63
N GLU A 44 1.52 -2.21 -5.06
CA GLU A 44 2.47 -3.30 -5.30
C GLU A 44 3.37 -2.99 -6.49
N TYR A 45 2.83 -2.38 -7.55
CA TYR A 45 3.61 -1.97 -8.72
C TYR A 45 4.74 -1.00 -8.33
N MET A 46 4.42 0.10 -7.65
CA MET A 46 5.41 1.10 -7.29
C MET A 46 6.43 0.58 -6.27
N TYR A 47 5.99 -0.25 -5.32
CA TYR A 47 6.90 -0.96 -4.42
C TYR A 47 7.93 -1.80 -5.19
N GLN A 48 7.50 -2.57 -6.19
CA GLN A 48 8.38 -3.40 -7.00
C GLN A 48 9.30 -2.56 -7.90
N VAL A 49 8.81 -1.48 -8.52
CA VAL A 49 9.62 -0.54 -9.32
C VAL A 49 10.76 0.04 -8.47
N LEU A 50 10.43 0.61 -7.30
CA LEU A 50 11.43 1.21 -6.40
C LEU A 50 12.44 0.19 -5.89
N LYS A 51 11.97 -1.02 -5.56
CA LYS A 51 12.83 -2.12 -5.12
C LYS A 51 13.80 -2.56 -6.22
N ASN A 52 13.31 -2.72 -7.46
CA ASN A 52 14.12 -3.15 -8.59
C ASN A 52 15.10 -2.08 -9.06
N HIS A 53 14.73 -0.79 -8.91
CA HIS A 53 15.62 0.34 -9.17
C HIS A 53 16.77 0.43 -8.14
N GLY A 54 16.59 -0.14 -6.95
CA GLY A 54 17.55 0.00 -5.85
C GLY A 54 17.40 1.34 -5.10
N ALA A 55 16.17 1.84 -4.97
CA ALA A 55 15.89 3.04 -4.19
C ALA A 55 16.41 2.91 -2.74
N THR A 56 16.93 4.00 -2.18
CA THR A 56 17.56 4.04 -0.85
C THR A 56 16.62 4.60 0.23
N LEU A 57 15.31 4.48 0.00
CA LEU A 57 14.29 4.87 0.96
C LEU A 57 14.32 3.97 2.21
N PRO A 58 13.98 4.50 3.40
CA PRO A 58 13.79 3.69 4.59
C PRO A 58 12.72 2.60 4.41
N GLU A 59 12.77 1.56 5.23
CA GLU A 59 11.81 0.45 5.17
C GLU A 59 10.37 0.94 5.38
N GLU A 60 10.16 1.87 6.29
CA GLU A 60 8.85 2.47 6.57
C GLU A 60 8.27 3.13 5.33
N ALA A 61 9.08 3.85 4.54
CA ALA A 61 8.63 4.49 3.31
C ALA A 61 8.20 3.45 2.26
N MET A 62 9.01 2.40 2.07
CA MET A 62 8.68 1.30 1.18
C MET A 62 7.39 0.58 1.62
N TYR A 63 7.20 0.41 2.93
CA TYR A 63 6.03 -0.24 3.51
C TYR A 63 4.77 0.62 3.35
N MET A 64 4.86 1.93 3.58
CA MET A 64 3.76 2.87 3.36
C MET A 64 3.31 2.84 1.89
N ILE A 65 4.25 2.94 0.94
CA ILE A 65 3.94 2.88 -0.50
C ILE A 65 3.20 1.57 -0.84
N ARG A 66 3.64 0.43 -0.32
CA ARG A 66 3.06 -0.88 -0.62
C ARG A 66 1.67 -1.12 -0.05
N PHE A 67 1.25 -0.39 0.99
CA PHE A 67 0.01 -0.69 1.71
C PHE A 67 -0.88 0.53 2.00
N HIS A 68 -0.60 1.70 1.42
CA HIS A 68 -1.38 2.91 1.65
C HIS A 68 -2.80 2.84 1.08
N SER A 69 -3.08 1.94 0.14
CA SER A 69 -4.43 1.69 -0.36
C SER A 69 -5.16 0.60 0.42
N PHE A 70 -4.53 -0.04 1.40
CA PHE A 70 -5.15 -1.15 2.15
C PHE A 70 -6.06 -0.66 3.29
N TYR A 71 -7.03 0.18 2.94
CA TYR A 71 -7.97 0.83 3.88
C TYR A 71 -8.69 -0.14 4.81
N PRO A 72 -9.13 -1.34 4.36
CA PRO A 72 -9.73 -2.30 5.26
C PRO A 72 -8.87 -2.66 6.46
N TRP A 73 -7.55 -2.66 6.30
CA TRP A 73 -6.58 -2.89 7.36
C TRP A 73 -6.28 -1.61 8.15
N HIS A 74 -5.67 -0.61 7.51
CA HIS A 74 -5.12 0.53 8.26
C HIS A 74 -6.17 1.50 8.81
N THR A 75 -7.38 1.51 8.25
CA THR A 75 -8.50 2.34 8.73
C THR A 75 -9.61 1.47 9.32
N GLY A 76 -9.98 0.40 8.62
CA GLY A 76 -11.12 -0.45 8.98
C GLY A 76 -10.86 -1.50 10.06
N GLY A 77 -9.60 -1.74 10.45
CA GLY A 77 -9.22 -2.71 11.49
C GLY A 77 -9.49 -4.19 11.13
N ASN A 78 -9.74 -4.51 9.87
CA ASN A 78 -9.88 -5.87 9.38
C ASN A 78 -8.51 -6.48 8.99
N TYR A 79 -8.50 -7.76 8.62
CA TYR A 79 -7.30 -8.51 8.17
C TYR A 79 -6.18 -8.67 9.21
N MET A 80 -6.49 -8.43 10.49
CA MET A 80 -5.56 -8.63 11.60
C MET A 80 -5.10 -10.09 11.74
N GLU A 81 -5.93 -11.04 11.29
CA GLU A 81 -5.59 -12.46 11.22
C GLU A 81 -4.45 -12.79 10.24
N LEU A 82 -4.11 -11.89 9.32
CA LEU A 82 -2.98 -12.05 8.41
C LEU A 82 -1.73 -11.30 8.89
N CYS A 83 -1.91 -10.31 9.77
CA CYS A 83 -0.85 -9.44 10.26
C CYS A 83 0.10 -10.16 11.22
N ASN A 84 1.40 -9.94 11.06
CA ASN A 84 2.44 -10.32 12.00
C ASN A 84 2.91 -9.09 12.83
N GLU A 85 3.89 -9.28 13.73
CA GLU A 85 4.41 -8.21 14.57
C GLU A 85 4.97 -7.00 13.81
N LYS A 86 5.60 -7.23 12.64
CA LYS A 86 6.14 -6.15 11.80
C LYS A 86 5.01 -5.29 11.27
N ASP A 87 3.94 -5.90 10.79
CA ASP A 87 2.77 -5.19 10.26
C ASP A 87 2.14 -4.32 11.36
N LEU A 88 2.06 -4.83 12.60
CA LEU A 88 1.58 -4.05 13.76
C LEU A 88 2.48 -2.86 14.08
N ARG A 89 3.81 -3.01 13.98
CA ARG A 89 4.76 -1.90 14.16
C ARG A 89 4.71 -0.87 13.04
N MET A 90 4.36 -1.28 11.81
CA MET A 90 4.25 -0.41 10.65
C MET A 90 2.90 0.34 10.58
N LEU A 91 1.86 -0.19 11.24
CA LEU A 91 0.52 0.40 11.22
C LEU A 91 0.47 1.90 11.59
N PRO A 92 1.20 2.41 12.61
CA PRO A 92 1.23 3.84 12.90
C PRO A 92 1.80 4.69 11.76
N TRP A 93 2.83 4.20 11.05
CA TRP A 93 3.43 4.90 9.91
C TRP A 93 2.45 5.03 8.75
N VAL A 94 1.79 3.92 8.38
CA VAL A 94 0.77 3.92 7.31
C VAL A 94 -0.40 4.83 7.66
N LYS A 95 -0.87 4.80 8.91
CA LYS A 95 -1.92 5.70 9.39
C LYS A 95 -1.52 7.17 9.34
N GLU A 96 -0.28 7.49 9.69
CA GLU A 96 0.21 8.87 9.66
C GLU A 96 0.30 9.39 8.22
N PHE A 97 0.91 8.62 7.32
CA PHE A 97 0.96 8.93 5.89
C PHE A 97 -0.43 9.13 5.28
N ASN A 98 -1.38 8.25 5.61
CA ASN A 98 -2.75 8.29 5.10
C ASN A 98 -3.47 9.61 5.40
N LYS A 99 -3.13 10.30 6.50
CA LYS A 99 -3.71 11.63 6.79
C LYS A 99 -3.32 12.64 5.71
N PHE A 100 -2.06 12.63 5.28
CA PHE A 100 -1.57 13.53 4.26
C PHE A 100 -2.06 13.14 2.87
N ASP A 101 -2.05 11.84 2.53
CA ASP A 101 -2.65 11.37 1.27
C ASP A 101 -4.12 11.81 1.14
N LEU A 102 -4.92 11.58 2.18
CA LEU A 102 -6.36 11.84 2.08
C LEU A 102 -6.72 13.33 2.19
N TYR A 103 -6.14 14.03 3.17
CA TYR A 103 -6.61 15.38 3.55
C TYR A 103 -5.81 16.53 2.94
N SER A 104 -4.75 16.25 2.16
CA SER A 104 -4.10 17.28 1.34
C SER A 104 -4.78 17.51 -0.02
N LYS A 105 -5.78 16.69 -0.37
CA LYS A 105 -6.55 16.81 -1.62
C LYS A 105 -7.35 18.11 -1.59
N CYS A 106 -6.96 19.05 -2.45
CA CYS A 106 -7.56 20.37 -2.59
C CYS A 106 -7.77 20.69 -4.07
N GLU A 107 -8.71 21.59 -4.38
CA GLU A 107 -8.87 22.14 -5.73
C GLU A 107 -7.70 23.05 -6.11
N ASP A 108 -7.12 23.73 -5.13
CA ASP A 108 -5.97 24.60 -5.33
C ASP A 108 -4.70 23.78 -5.64
N VAL A 109 -4.15 24.00 -6.83
CA VAL A 109 -2.92 23.34 -7.28
C VAL A 109 -1.70 24.11 -6.75
N PRO A 110 -0.71 23.43 -6.15
CA PRO A 110 0.49 24.09 -5.66
C PRO A 110 1.37 24.62 -6.81
N ASP A 111 2.21 25.61 -6.50
CA ASP A 111 3.21 26.12 -7.45
C ASP A 111 4.30 25.06 -7.71
N LEU A 112 4.17 24.37 -8.85
CA LEU A 112 5.08 23.30 -9.22
C LEU A 112 6.49 23.81 -9.55
N GLU A 113 6.63 25.00 -10.11
CA GLU A 113 7.94 25.55 -10.48
C GLU A 113 8.75 25.87 -9.23
N ALA A 114 8.11 26.45 -8.22
CA ALA A 114 8.74 26.73 -6.92
C ALA A 114 9.12 25.46 -6.14
N LEU A 115 8.32 24.39 -6.26
CA LEU A 115 8.52 23.14 -5.52
C LEU A 115 9.49 22.16 -6.19
N THR A 116 9.58 22.18 -7.53
CA THR A 116 10.37 21.21 -8.31
C THR A 116 11.82 21.10 -7.83
N PRO A 117 12.58 22.20 -7.59
CA PRO A 117 13.97 22.10 -7.14
C PRO A 117 14.13 21.34 -5.82
N TYR A 118 13.19 21.53 -4.89
CA TYR A 118 13.19 20.82 -3.61
C TYR A 118 12.97 19.31 -3.80
N TYR A 119 11.90 18.92 -4.51
CA TYR A 119 11.61 17.49 -4.73
C TYR A 119 12.65 16.80 -5.61
N GLN A 120 13.22 17.49 -6.60
CA GLN A 120 14.31 16.96 -7.41
C GLN A 120 15.52 16.63 -6.53
N SER A 121 15.88 17.47 -5.56
CA SER A 121 16.98 17.18 -4.62
C SER A 121 16.75 15.90 -3.80
N LEU A 122 15.49 15.55 -3.52
CA LEU A 122 15.12 14.32 -2.83
C LEU A 122 15.15 13.12 -3.78
N ILE A 123 14.71 13.29 -5.02
CA ILE A 123 14.82 12.27 -6.09
C ILE A 123 16.29 11.91 -6.30
N ASP A 124 17.16 12.91 -6.48
CA ASP A 124 18.61 12.71 -6.67
C ASP A 124 19.26 12.00 -5.48
N LYS A 125 18.70 12.15 -4.28
CA LYS A 125 19.20 11.48 -3.07
C LYS A 125 18.71 10.03 -2.95
N TYR A 126 17.43 9.76 -3.20
CA TYR A 126 16.79 8.49 -2.83
C TYR A 126 16.42 7.59 -4.01
N VAL A 127 16.16 8.16 -5.18
CA VAL A 127 15.76 7.45 -6.40
C VAL A 127 16.46 8.07 -7.63
N PRO A 128 17.81 8.19 -7.64
CA PRO A 128 18.51 8.91 -8.71
C PRO A 128 18.46 8.18 -10.04
N GLY A 129 18.63 8.94 -11.13
CA GLY A 129 18.77 8.40 -12.48
C GLY A 129 17.45 8.07 -13.18
N VAL A 130 17.56 7.38 -14.31
CA VAL A 130 16.40 6.98 -15.12
C VAL A 130 15.82 5.70 -14.55
N VAL A 131 14.57 5.76 -14.10
CA VAL A 131 13.84 4.61 -13.54
C VAL A 131 13.29 3.72 -14.66
N CYS A 132 13.40 2.41 -14.49
CA CYS A 132 12.71 1.42 -15.32
C CYS A 132 11.32 1.15 -14.73
N TRP A 133 10.28 1.54 -15.47
CA TRP A 133 8.88 1.41 -15.10
C TRP A 133 8.30 0.06 -15.56
#